data_AF-A0A7W4HVB6-F1
#
_entry.id   AF-A0A7W4HVB6-F1
#
_cell.length_a   1.000
_cell.length_b   1.000
_cell.length_c   1.000
_cell.angle_alpha   90.00
_cell.angle_beta   90.00
_cell.angle_gamma   90.00
#
_symmetry.space_group_name_H-M   'P 1'
#
loop_
_entity.id
_entity.type
_entity.pdbx_description
1 polymer ?
#
loop_
_entity_poly.entity_id
_entity_poly.type
_entity_poly.pdbx_seq_one_letter_code
_entity_poly.pdbx_strand_id
1 'polypeptide(L)'
;MRKVALLILLFPVCGVATAQIGKIDTLYYDSHWRRVSHPAFASYYRIYAPNDPTPGRKPFRDYYATGELQCEGGYITIDPNDDSKSVFSGEWENFYKSGKVEQRGFRVNGLAQGDYTTYYENGLIRYHATMKDGKAEGIVSEFSEDGTTCRQTEMLHGEPKYDYYTVSNQKGYVSKLRIGDDAPVWDVPQEKDMKVIYRDGVPQLYYTTNGIQVVASMTEEGAYGHWYRVGISVTNYAYVPVEFDPEMITSALTKQNGEEIPMEVYTSERFMSKVRNRQAWATFFQAFAEGVAAAGAGYSTSTTRTSVYASGSSGGYRASVSGYGTSTTVNYDGAAAYQAQVIAANRSAEYQRELLQERESLRVSYLRRTTIQPGESLKGYVLIKYKRGVQMRVMVFVNSICYTFTWGGD
;
A
#
# COMPACT_ATOMS: atom_id res chain seq x y z
N MET A 1 23.07 58.59 66.14
CA MET A 1 24.07 57.53 65.88
C MET A 1 24.03 56.52 67.03
N ARG A 2 23.41 55.37 66.82
CA ARG A 2 23.49 54.22 67.74
C ARG A 2 23.77 53.00 66.88
N LYS A 3 24.99 52.47 66.99
CA LYS A 3 25.45 51.28 66.27
C LYS A 3 24.74 50.06 66.87
N VAL A 4 23.96 49.37 66.03
CA VAL A 4 23.35 48.07 66.35
C VAL A 4 24.41 47.00 66.08
N ALA A 5 24.83 46.30 67.14
CA ALA A 5 25.61 45.08 67.03
C ALA A 5 24.63 43.91 66.96
N LEU A 6 24.58 43.24 65.80
CA LEU A 6 23.73 42.08 65.55
C LEU A 6 24.39 40.83 66.16
N LEU A 7 23.70 40.23 67.12
CA LEU A 7 24.06 39.00 67.81
C LEU A 7 23.84 37.81 66.85
N ILE A 8 24.90 37.09 66.48
CA ILE A 8 24.82 35.88 65.65
C ILE A 8 24.40 34.71 66.55
N LEU A 9 23.24 34.14 66.26
CA LEU A 9 22.67 32.95 66.88
C LEU A 9 23.51 31.70 66.54
N LEU A 10 24.05 31.07 67.58
CA LEU A 10 24.63 29.73 67.58
C LEU A 10 23.51 28.68 67.40
N PHE A 11 23.47 28.02 66.24
CA PHE A 11 22.79 26.74 66.09
C PHE A 11 23.79 25.59 66.31
N PRO A 12 23.44 24.56 67.09
CA PRO A 12 24.33 23.44 67.35
C PRO A 12 24.50 22.62 66.08
N VAL A 13 25.77 22.33 65.79
CA VAL A 13 26.25 21.44 64.74
C VAL A 13 25.57 20.07 64.90
N CYS A 14 24.58 19.80 64.05
CA CYS A 14 24.08 18.45 63.84
C CYS A 14 25.14 17.72 63.01
N GLY A 15 25.73 16.68 63.60
CA GLY A 15 26.80 15.90 62.99
C GLY A 15 26.36 15.35 61.63
N VAL A 16 26.93 15.90 60.56
CA VAL A 16 26.91 15.25 59.26
C VAL A 16 27.87 14.08 59.37
N ALA A 17 27.33 12.86 59.41
CA ALA A 17 28.13 11.67 59.18
C ALA A 17 28.72 11.78 57.76
N THR A 18 29.97 12.20 57.67
CA THR A 18 30.74 12.08 56.43
C THR A 18 30.96 10.60 56.19
N ALA A 19 30.16 10.00 55.33
CA ALA A 19 30.52 8.71 54.73
C ALA A 19 31.90 8.90 54.10
N GLN A 20 32.93 8.21 54.62
CA GLN A 20 34.23 8.14 53.97
C GLN A 20 34.03 7.53 52.60
N ILE A 21 34.06 8.34 51.54
CA ILE A 21 34.18 7.84 50.17
C ILE A 21 35.48 7.01 50.14
N GLY A 22 35.37 5.71 49.88
CA GLY A 22 36.52 4.81 49.83
C GLY A 22 37.58 5.31 48.86
N LYS A 23 38.86 5.00 49.14
CA LYS A 23 40.00 5.34 48.26
C LYS A 23 39.67 4.95 46.82
N ILE A 24 39.74 5.93 45.91
CA ILE A 24 39.58 5.72 44.47
C ILE A 24 40.85 5.07 43.91
N ASP A 25 40.69 4.09 43.03
CA ASP A 25 41.78 3.38 42.34
C ASP A 25 41.60 3.41 40.83
N THR A 26 42.70 3.20 40.11
CA THR A 26 42.76 3.25 38.64
C THR A 26 43.33 1.96 38.07
N LEU A 27 42.59 1.32 37.17
CA LEU A 27 43.05 0.15 36.41
C LEU A 27 43.26 0.53 34.95
N TYR A 28 44.29 -0.02 34.31
CA TYR A 28 44.64 0.27 32.91
C TYR A 28 44.48 -1.00 32.06
N TYR A 29 43.93 -0.84 30.85
CA TYR A 29 43.62 -1.94 29.93
C TYR A 29 44.11 -1.66 28.52
N ASP A 30 44.51 -2.70 27.78
CA ASP A 30 44.77 -2.64 26.33
C ASP A 30 43.46 -2.57 25.52
N SER A 31 43.58 -2.54 24.18
CA SER A 31 42.43 -2.47 23.27
C SER A 31 41.49 -3.69 23.31
N HIS A 32 41.90 -4.77 23.97
CA HIS A 32 41.14 -6.00 24.15
C HIS A 32 40.66 -6.16 25.61
N TRP A 33 40.64 -5.08 26.39
CA TRP A 33 40.25 -5.08 27.81
C TRP A 33 41.12 -5.98 28.71
N ARG A 34 42.35 -6.28 28.29
CA ARG A 34 43.31 -7.01 29.12
C ARG A 34 44.14 -6.05 29.93
N ARG A 35 44.36 -6.36 31.21
CA ARG A 35 45.10 -5.49 32.13
C ARG A 35 46.52 -5.23 31.63
N VAL A 36 46.95 -3.97 31.71
CA VAL A 36 48.35 -3.55 31.52
C VAL A 36 48.87 -2.87 32.79
N SER A 37 50.16 -3.03 33.06
CA SER A 37 50.81 -2.50 34.27
C SER A 37 51.20 -1.03 34.15
N HIS A 38 51.38 -0.51 32.93
CA HIS A 38 51.82 0.87 32.69
C HIS A 38 50.79 1.63 31.86
N PRO A 39 50.41 2.87 32.24
CA PRO A 39 49.44 3.70 31.50
C PRO A 39 49.79 3.94 30.02
N ALA A 40 51.08 3.85 29.68
CA ALA A 40 51.59 4.09 28.32
C ALA A 40 51.16 3.02 27.31
N PHE A 41 50.77 1.83 27.78
CA PHE A 41 50.26 0.74 26.95
C PHE A 41 48.72 0.63 27.02
N ALA A 42 48.08 1.55 27.73
CA ALA A 42 46.64 1.52 27.92
C ALA A 42 45.91 2.09 26.69
N SER A 43 44.86 1.40 26.28
CA SER A 43 43.81 1.95 25.41
C SER A 43 42.62 2.48 26.22
N TYR A 44 42.42 1.95 27.43
CA TYR A 44 41.37 2.36 28.36
C TYR A 44 41.87 2.40 29.80
N TYR A 45 41.18 3.16 30.66
CA TYR A 45 41.38 3.09 32.10
C TYR A 45 40.05 3.18 32.86
N ARG A 46 39.94 2.42 33.96
CA ARG A 46 38.78 2.40 34.87
C ARG A 46 39.08 3.17 36.13
N ILE A 47 38.13 3.99 36.56
CA ILE A 47 38.08 4.62 37.88
C ILE A 47 36.96 3.95 38.69
N TYR A 48 37.30 3.44 39.86
CA TYR A 48 36.35 2.81 40.79
C TYR A 48 36.86 2.92 42.24
N ALA A 49 36.00 2.56 43.21
CA ALA A 49 36.32 2.61 44.63
C ALA A 49 36.39 1.19 45.24
N PRO A 50 37.57 0.51 45.25
CA PRO A 50 37.70 -0.90 45.64
C PRO A 50 37.11 -1.26 47.01
N ASN A 51 37.18 -0.33 47.97
CA ASN A 51 36.69 -0.52 49.34
C ASN A 51 35.45 0.34 49.65
N ASP A 52 34.62 0.64 48.64
CA ASP A 52 33.38 1.35 48.88
C ASP A 52 32.44 0.50 49.77
N PRO A 53 32.14 0.97 51.00
CA PRO A 53 31.36 0.22 51.98
C PRO A 53 29.86 0.23 51.67
N THR A 54 29.43 0.95 50.63
CA THR A 54 28.03 1.03 50.22
C THR A 54 27.49 -0.36 49.88
N PRO A 55 26.46 -0.85 50.59
CA PRO A 55 25.83 -2.12 50.27
C PRO A 55 25.22 -2.10 48.87
N GLY A 56 25.43 -3.16 48.10
CA GLY A 56 24.84 -3.31 46.77
C GLY A 56 25.71 -2.71 45.64
N ARG A 57 25.06 -1.98 44.73
CA ARG A 57 25.66 -1.49 43.47
C ARG A 57 26.51 -0.23 43.72
N LYS A 58 27.74 -0.25 43.22
CA LYS A 58 28.72 0.84 43.33
C LYS A 58 29.08 1.39 41.96
N PRO A 59 29.30 2.71 41.80
CA PRO A 59 29.56 3.30 40.48
C PRO A 59 31.00 3.08 40.01
N PHE A 60 31.19 2.82 38.72
CA PHE A 60 32.49 2.89 38.04
C PHE A 60 32.38 3.73 36.77
N ARG A 61 33.52 4.22 36.30
CA ARG A 61 33.65 4.86 34.99
C ARG A 61 34.90 4.37 34.27
N ASP A 62 34.74 4.04 33.00
CA ASP A 62 35.84 3.73 32.10
C ASP A 62 36.02 4.87 31.11
N TYR A 63 37.27 5.15 30.77
CA TYR A 63 37.68 6.23 29.88
C TYR A 63 38.59 5.67 28.81
N TYR A 64 38.56 6.29 27.63
CA TYR A 64 39.63 6.12 26.65
C TYR A 64 40.95 6.62 27.24
N ALA A 65 42.09 6.08 26.79
CA ALA A 65 43.41 6.57 27.20
C ALA A 65 43.61 8.08 26.93
N THR A 66 42.85 8.64 26.00
CA THR A 66 42.79 10.07 25.66
C THR A 66 41.95 10.91 26.63
N GLY A 67 41.17 10.29 27.52
CA GLY A 67 40.45 10.93 28.63
C GLY A 67 38.95 11.11 28.45
N GLU A 68 38.40 10.83 27.28
CA GLU A 68 36.95 10.85 27.03
C GLU A 68 36.25 9.68 27.74
N LEU A 69 35.01 9.89 28.21
CA LEU A 69 34.22 8.85 28.85
C LEU A 69 33.88 7.76 27.83
N GLN A 70 34.11 6.50 28.20
CA GLN A 70 33.86 5.34 27.37
C GLN A 70 32.71 4.48 27.91
N CYS A 71 32.63 4.32 29.24
CA CYS A 71 31.56 3.58 29.89
C CYS A 71 31.29 4.16 31.27
N GLU A 72 30.04 4.13 31.70
CA GLU A 72 29.72 4.22 33.12
C GLU A 72 28.66 3.18 33.49
N GLY A 73 28.70 2.74 34.74
CA GLY A 73 27.76 1.73 35.21
C GLY A 73 27.96 1.39 36.67
N GLY A 74 27.34 0.28 37.08
CA GLY A 74 27.51 -0.24 38.43
C GLY A 74 28.20 -1.59 38.49
N TYR A 75 28.92 -1.80 39.59
CA TYR A 75 29.54 -3.08 39.93
C TYR A 75 29.13 -3.53 41.33
N ILE A 76 29.20 -4.85 41.55
CA ILE A 76 29.11 -5.50 42.86
C ILE A 76 30.54 -5.81 43.31
N THR A 77 31.31 -6.47 42.45
CA THR A 77 32.73 -6.78 42.65
C THR A 77 33.53 -6.45 41.40
N ILE A 78 34.77 -5.97 41.58
CA ILE A 78 35.74 -5.82 40.50
C ILE A 78 36.95 -6.68 40.88
N ASP A 79 37.35 -7.58 39.98
CA ASP A 79 38.61 -8.30 40.11
C ASP A 79 39.71 -7.47 39.42
N PRO A 80 40.69 -6.94 40.18
CA PRO A 80 41.69 -6.05 39.60
C PRO A 80 42.67 -6.77 38.66
N ASN A 81 42.72 -8.10 38.65
CA ASN A 81 43.63 -8.89 37.83
C ASN A 81 42.97 -9.46 36.57
N ASP A 82 41.65 -9.70 36.62
CA ASP A 82 40.91 -10.39 35.58
C ASP A 82 39.47 -9.86 35.49
N ASP A 83 39.24 -8.88 34.60
CA ASP A 83 37.94 -8.20 34.53
C ASP A 83 36.77 -9.13 34.14
N SER A 84 37.07 -10.28 33.54
CA SER A 84 36.05 -11.30 33.24
C SER A 84 35.41 -11.91 34.51
N LYS A 85 36.06 -11.77 35.66
CA LYS A 85 35.57 -12.18 36.98
C LYS A 85 34.88 -11.05 37.75
N SER A 86 34.90 -9.83 37.23
CA SER A 86 34.13 -8.71 37.77
C SER A 86 32.62 -8.96 37.59
N VAL A 87 31.81 -8.53 38.56
CA VAL A 87 30.36 -8.67 38.52
C VAL A 87 29.72 -7.29 38.43
N PHE A 88 29.14 -6.98 37.28
CA PHE A 88 28.44 -5.73 37.01
C PHE A 88 26.94 -5.84 37.26
N SER A 89 26.32 -4.77 37.77
CA SER A 89 24.88 -4.76 38.01
C SER A 89 24.31 -3.35 37.93
N GLY A 90 23.04 -3.27 37.56
CA GLY A 90 22.27 -2.06 37.32
C GLY A 90 22.45 -1.50 35.91
N GLU A 91 22.05 -0.25 35.75
CA GLU A 91 22.17 0.47 34.48
C GLU A 91 23.63 0.63 34.05
N TRP A 92 23.86 0.65 32.76
CA TRP A 92 25.16 0.97 32.20
C TRP A 92 24.97 1.65 30.85
N GLU A 93 25.90 2.54 30.52
CA GLU A 93 25.95 3.24 29.24
C GLU A 93 27.38 3.22 28.73
N ASN A 94 27.56 2.92 27.44
CA ASN A 94 28.81 3.16 26.74
C ASN A 94 28.63 4.32 25.78
N PHE A 95 29.72 5.03 25.52
CA PHE A 95 29.75 6.24 24.72
C PHE A 95 30.76 6.07 23.58
N TYR A 96 30.42 6.67 22.44
CA TYR A 96 31.39 6.96 21.38
C TYR A 96 32.44 7.95 21.89
N LYS A 97 33.60 8.02 21.21
CA LYS A 97 34.60 9.06 21.49
C LYS A 97 34.07 10.49 21.37
N SER A 98 33.02 10.70 20.57
CA SER A 98 32.30 11.98 20.48
C SER A 98 31.50 12.34 21.73
N GLY A 99 31.38 11.44 22.70
CA GLY A 99 30.57 11.58 23.91
C GLY A 99 29.10 11.25 23.72
N LYS A 100 28.67 10.85 22.52
CA LYS A 100 27.32 10.39 22.25
C LYS A 100 27.13 8.96 22.77
N VAL A 101 25.93 8.63 23.25
CA VAL A 101 25.60 7.28 23.70
C VAL A 101 25.73 6.31 22.52
N GLU A 102 26.52 5.25 22.71
CA GLU A 102 26.65 4.14 21.76
C GLU A 102 25.67 3.02 22.10
N GLN A 103 25.53 2.72 23.39
CA GLN A 103 24.74 1.59 23.86
C GLN A 103 24.42 1.77 25.33
N ARG A 104 23.26 1.26 25.73
CA ARG A 104 22.84 1.26 27.13
C ARG A 104 21.97 0.05 27.42
N GLY A 105 21.93 -0.31 28.69
CA GLY A 105 20.97 -1.29 29.18
C GLY A 105 21.09 -1.51 30.66
N PHE A 106 20.55 -2.63 31.11
CA PHE A 106 20.55 -3.00 32.51
C PHE A 106 21.10 -4.41 32.71
N ARG A 107 21.76 -4.64 33.85
CA ARG A 107 22.34 -5.95 34.22
C ARG A 107 21.89 -6.35 35.61
N VAL A 108 21.68 -7.64 35.82
CA VAL A 108 21.50 -8.26 37.14
C VAL A 108 22.56 -9.33 37.30
N ASN A 109 23.44 -9.19 38.29
CA ASN A 109 24.51 -10.15 38.59
C ASN A 109 25.35 -10.53 37.35
N GLY A 110 25.72 -9.54 36.54
CA GLY A 110 26.53 -9.71 35.33
C GLY A 110 25.73 -10.03 34.05
N LEU A 111 24.48 -10.48 34.16
CA LEU A 111 23.64 -10.84 33.01
C LEU A 111 22.79 -9.67 32.54
N ALA A 112 22.68 -9.46 31.24
CA ALA A 112 21.81 -8.44 30.67
C ALA A 112 20.33 -8.75 30.98
N GLN A 113 19.59 -7.73 31.40
CA GLN A 113 18.20 -7.85 31.85
C GLN A 113 17.43 -6.57 31.50
N GLY A 114 16.18 -6.69 31.08
CA GLY A 114 15.35 -5.54 30.72
C GLY A 114 15.77 -4.90 29.41
N ASP A 115 15.51 -3.61 29.24
CA ASP A 115 15.76 -2.92 27.98
C ASP A 115 17.25 -2.83 27.65
N TYR A 116 17.57 -3.10 26.39
CA TYR A 116 18.89 -2.94 25.81
C TYR A 116 18.76 -2.19 24.49
N THR A 117 19.50 -1.10 24.34
CA THR A 117 19.45 -0.25 23.15
C THR A 117 20.84 0.12 22.70
N THR A 118 21.09 0.04 21.40
CA THR A 118 22.29 0.59 20.77
C THR A 118 21.90 1.67 19.78
N TYR A 119 22.80 2.61 19.57
CA TYR A 119 22.61 3.79 18.74
C TYR A 119 23.70 3.82 17.66
N TYR A 120 23.42 4.52 16.58
CA TYR A 120 24.43 5.01 15.65
C TYR A 120 25.05 6.29 16.20
N GLU A 121 26.23 6.69 15.70
CA GLU A 121 26.87 7.94 16.12
C GLU A 121 26.07 9.19 15.70
N ASN A 122 25.13 9.08 14.76
CA ASN A 122 24.16 10.13 14.46
C ASN A 122 23.06 10.29 15.53
N GLY A 123 22.99 9.38 16.52
CA GLY A 123 22.03 9.37 17.62
C GLY A 123 20.74 8.59 17.34
N LEU A 124 20.54 8.08 16.11
CA LEU A 124 19.42 7.21 15.80
C LEU A 124 19.62 5.84 16.45
N ILE A 125 18.52 5.20 16.86
CA ILE A 125 18.56 3.84 17.39
C ILE A 125 19.03 2.92 16.26
N ARG A 126 19.96 2.02 16.57
CA ARG A 126 20.42 0.94 15.68
C ARG A 126 19.74 -0.38 16.01
N TYR A 127 19.65 -0.69 17.30
CA TYR A 127 19.14 -1.97 17.80
C TYR A 127 18.41 -1.74 19.11
N HIS A 128 17.27 -2.39 19.29
CA HIS A 128 16.53 -2.38 20.53
C HIS A 128 15.97 -3.79 20.81
N ALA A 129 16.14 -4.26 22.04
CA ALA A 129 15.63 -5.54 22.49
C ALA A 129 15.33 -5.52 23.99
N THR A 130 14.43 -6.40 24.41
CA THR A 130 14.31 -6.77 25.82
C THR A 130 15.18 -8.00 26.09
N MET A 131 16.02 -7.92 27.11
CA MET A 131 16.93 -8.98 27.54
C MET A 131 16.38 -9.70 28.77
N LYS A 132 16.54 -11.02 28.81
CA LYS A 132 16.22 -11.87 29.95
C LYS A 132 17.34 -12.89 30.13
N ASP A 133 17.96 -12.88 31.30
CA ASP A 133 19.06 -13.80 31.64
C ASP A 133 20.19 -13.80 30.59
N GLY A 134 20.52 -12.63 30.05
CA GLY A 134 21.56 -12.46 29.04
C GLY A 134 21.15 -12.74 27.59
N LYS A 135 19.89 -13.12 27.32
CA LYS A 135 19.38 -13.42 25.97
C LYS A 135 18.26 -12.48 25.56
N ALA A 136 18.10 -12.24 24.26
CA ALA A 136 16.96 -11.46 23.74
C ALA A 136 15.65 -12.26 23.88
N GLU A 137 14.59 -11.59 24.29
CA GLU A 137 13.25 -12.14 24.49
C GLU A 137 12.20 -11.16 23.94
N GLY A 138 11.22 -11.66 23.18
CA GLY A 138 10.19 -10.82 22.56
C GLY A 138 10.68 -10.16 21.26
N ILE A 139 10.22 -8.95 20.97
CA ILE A 139 10.53 -8.28 19.70
C ILE A 139 11.91 -7.60 19.78
N VAL A 140 12.82 -8.04 18.93
CA VAL A 140 14.05 -7.33 18.59
C VAL A 140 13.79 -6.41 17.40
N SER A 141 14.18 -5.16 17.50
CA SER A 141 14.07 -4.17 16.42
C SER A 141 15.44 -3.65 16.01
N GLU A 142 15.74 -3.73 14.72
CA GLU A 142 16.96 -3.25 14.08
C GLU A 142 16.58 -2.16 13.07
N PHE A 143 17.23 -1.00 13.13
CA PHE A 143 16.93 0.12 12.25
C PHE A 143 18.13 0.42 11.36
N SER A 144 17.88 0.86 10.14
CA SER A 144 18.96 1.34 9.26
C SER A 144 19.54 2.68 9.74
N GLU A 145 20.78 2.97 9.38
CA GLU A 145 21.49 4.19 9.80
C GLU A 145 20.83 5.48 9.32
N ASP A 146 20.14 5.43 8.18
CA ASP A 146 19.33 6.53 7.64
C ASP A 146 17.90 6.59 8.23
N GLY A 147 17.54 5.64 9.09
CA GLY A 147 16.22 5.51 9.71
C GLY A 147 15.09 5.17 8.72
N THR A 148 15.39 4.73 7.50
CA THR A 148 14.37 4.47 6.46
C THR A 148 13.69 3.12 6.62
N THR A 149 14.34 2.16 7.27
CA THR A 149 13.85 0.80 7.45
C THR A 149 13.97 0.33 8.89
N CYS A 150 13.05 -0.55 9.29
CA CYS A 150 13.07 -1.26 10.55
C CYS A 150 12.83 -2.76 10.27
N ARG A 151 13.73 -3.60 10.78
CA ARG A 151 13.62 -5.05 10.82
C ARG A 151 13.20 -5.47 12.22
N GLN A 152 12.17 -6.30 12.33
CA GLN A 152 11.68 -6.84 13.59
C GLN A 152 11.69 -8.35 13.57
N THR A 153 12.33 -8.95 14.58
CA THR A 153 12.40 -10.41 14.76
C THR A 153 11.81 -10.76 16.13
N GLU A 154 10.85 -11.68 16.17
CA GLU A 154 10.34 -12.21 17.44
C GLU A 154 11.30 -13.30 17.93
N MET A 155 11.87 -13.10 19.11
CA MET A 155 12.85 -13.97 19.75
C MET A 155 12.21 -14.70 20.94
N LEU A 156 12.59 -15.96 21.13
CA LEU A 156 12.26 -16.76 22.30
C LEU A 156 13.53 -17.43 22.80
N HIS A 157 13.95 -17.11 24.02
CA HIS A 157 15.15 -17.68 24.65
C HIS A 157 16.45 -17.48 23.85
N GLY A 158 16.55 -16.32 23.18
CA GLY A 158 17.70 -15.95 22.35
C GLY A 158 17.69 -16.49 20.93
N GLU A 159 16.68 -17.26 20.53
CA GLU A 159 16.54 -17.80 19.18
C GLU A 159 15.31 -17.18 18.46
N PRO A 160 15.33 -17.01 17.12
CA PRO A 160 14.15 -16.59 16.38
C PRO A 160 12.98 -17.56 16.56
N LYS A 161 11.80 -17.04 16.90
CA LYS A 161 10.56 -17.81 17.05
C LYS A 161 10.01 -18.32 15.72
N TYR A 162 10.21 -17.56 14.65
CA TYR A 162 9.81 -17.91 13.29
C TYR A 162 11.03 -17.93 12.37
N ASP A 163 10.89 -18.56 11.22
CA ASP A 163 11.88 -18.57 10.14
C ASP A 163 11.86 -17.30 9.28
N TYR A 164 11.08 -16.28 9.69
CA TYR A 164 10.97 -14.99 9.04
C TYR A 164 11.13 -13.84 10.03
N TYR A 165 11.51 -12.68 9.51
CA TYR A 165 11.42 -11.39 10.20
C TYR A 165 10.45 -10.48 9.45
N THR A 166 10.03 -9.40 10.11
CA THR A 166 9.17 -8.38 9.50
C THR A 166 10.02 -7.17 9.14
N VAL A 167 9.91 -6.66 7.92
CA VAL A 167 10.53 -5.39 7.51
C VAL A 167 9.47 -4.34 7.30
N SER A 168 9.74 -3.12 7.76
CA SER A 168 8.88 -1.96 7.55
C SER A 168 9.65 -0.73 7.10
N ASN A 169 9.02 0.15 6.33
CA ASN A 169 9.58 1.47 5.98
C ASN A 169 8.90 2.62 6.74
N GLN A 170 9.41 3.83 6.56
CA GLN A 170 8.85 5.07 7.14
C GLN A 170 7.39 5.37 6.74
N LYS A 171 6.91 4.81 5.62
CA LYS A 171 5.51 4.95 5.19
C LYS A 171 4.57 3.93 5.85
N GLY A 172 5.11 3.04 6.68
CA GLY A 172 4.36 1.97 7.34
C GLY A 172 4.06 0.77 6.43
N TYR A 173 4.76 0.62 5.30
CA TYR A 173 4.63 -0.56 4.45
C TYR A 173 5.40 -1.72 5.07
N VAL A 174 4.80 -2.90 5.11
CA VAL A 174 5.30 -4.04 5.89
C VAL A 174 5.30 -5.33 5.08
N SER A 175 6.36 -6.13 5.19
CA SER A 175 6.41 -7.49 4.63
C SER A 175 7.15 -8.47 5.55
N LYS A 176 6.77 -9.74 5.49
CA LYS A 176 7.53 -10.84 6.10
C LYS A 176 8.57 -11.34 5.12
N LEU A 177 9.82 -11.44 5.54
CA LEU A 177 10.94 -11.96 4.75
C LEU A 177 11.59 -13.12 5.49
N ARG A 178 11.88 -14.21 4.77
CA ARG A 178 12.52 -15.40 5.33
C ARG A 178 13.96 -15.08 5.75
N ILE A 179 14.37 -15.51 6.95
CA ILE A 179 15.69 -15.21 7.55
C ILE A 179 16.85 -15.77 6.70
N GLY A 180 16.63 -16.85 5.95
CA GLY A 180 17.70 -17.53 5.22
C GLY A 180 18.10 -16.92 3.88
N ASP A 181 17.18 -16.24 3.20
CA ASP A 181 17.40 -15.74 1.83
C ASP A 181 16.58 -14.49 1.46
N ASP A 182 15.94 -13.87 2.45
CA ASP A 182 15.12 -12.68 2.30
C ASP A 182 13.94 -12.82 1.32
N ALA A 183 13.52 -14.05 1.01
CA ALA A 183 12.36 -14.29 0.17
C ALA A 183 11.07 -13.83 0.88
N PRO A 184 10.13 -13.16 0.16
CA PRO A 184 8.84 -12.79 0.74
C PRO A 184 8.02 -14.00 1.19
N VAL A 185 7.48 -13.92 2.40
CA VAL A 185 6.56 -14.91 2.97
C VAL A 185 5.14 -14.37 2.90
N TRP A 186 4.25 -15.15 2.30
CA TRP A 186 2.86 -14.75 2.04
C TRP A 186 1.88 -15.63 2.80
N ASP A 187 1.07 -15.03 3.67
CA ASP A 187 -0.06 -15.70 4.31
C ASP A 187 -1.21 -15.88 3.30
N VAL A 188 -1.89 -17.03 3.34
CA VAL A 188 -3.07 -17.28 2.50
C VAL A 188 -4.32 -16.75 3.21
N PRO A 189 -5.04 -15.76 2.63
CA PRO A 189 -6.24 -15.20 3.24
C PRO A 189 -7.33 -16.27 3.37
N GLN A 190 -8.06 -16.27 4.47
CA GLN A 190 -9.18 -17.18 4.71
C GLN A 190 -10.50 -16.46 4.48
N GLU A 191 -11.55 -17.18 4.08
CA GLU A 191 -12.87 -16.58 3.80
C GLU A 191 -13.44 -15.78 4.98
N LYS A 192 -13.14 -16.19 6.22
CA LYS A 192 -13.50 -15.46 7.44
C LYS A 192 -12.84 -14.07 7.58
N ASP A 193 -11.74 -13.83 6.87
CA ASP A 193 -11.01 -12.56 6.88
C ASP A 193 -11.64 -11.54 5.91
N MET A 194 -12.55 -12.01 5.05
CA MET A 194 -13.27 -11.19 4.10
C MET A 194 -14.23 -10.25 4.83
N LYS A 195 -14.21 -8.99 4.41
CA LYS A 195 -15.09 -7.96 4.95
C LYS A 195 -15.95 -7.40 3.84
N VAL A 196 -17.15 -6.95 4.20
CA VAL A 196 -18.11 -6.35 3.26
C VAL A 196 -18.34 -4.89 3.67
N ILE A 197 -18.23 -3.99 2.70
CA ILE A 197 -18.64 -2.58 2.82
C ILE A 197 -19.61 -2.25 1.70
N TYR A 198 -20.46 -1.25 1.92
CA TYR A 198 -21.39 -0.78 0.90
C TYR A 198 -20.95 0.58 0.38
N ARG A 199 -20.94 0.74 -0.95
CA ARG A 199 -20.70 2.02 -1.61
C ARG A 199 -21.79 2.22 -2.64
N ASP A 200 -22.55 3.30 -2.50
CA ASP A 200 -23.69 3.62 -3.39
C ASP A 200 -24.69 2.46 -3.51
N GLY A 201 -24.92 1.73 -2.40
CA GLY A 201 -25.80 0.56 -2.35
C GLY A 201 -25.20 -0.74 -2.92
N VAL A 202 -24.00 -0.70 -3.50
CA VAL A 202 -23.32 -1.90 -4.04
C VAL A 202 -22.37 -2.49 -3.00
N PRO A 203 -22.45 -3.81 -2.71
CA PRO A 203 -21.51 -4.48 -1.83
C PRO A 203 -20.12 -4.57 -2.49
N GLN A 204 -19.09 -4.13 -1.75
CA GLN A 204 -17.69 -4.33 -2.07
C GLN A 204 -17.07 -5.23 -1.00
N LEU A 205 -16.48 -6.32 -1.45
CA LEU A 205 -15.87 -7.33 -0.61
C LEU A 205 -14.37 -7.08 -0.63
N TYR A 206 -13.69 -7.19 0.50
CA TYR A 206 -12.25 -6.96 0.54
C TYR A 206 -11.51 -7.83 1.54
N TYR A 207 -10.23 -8.04 1.23
CA TYR A 207 -9.23 -8.65 2.09
C TYR A 207 -8.14 -7.62 2.42
N THR A 208 -7.47 -7.79 3.55
CA THR A 208 -6.25 -7.04 3.88
C THR A 208 -5.29 -8.00 4.57
N THR A 209 -4.37 -8.54 3.78
CA THR A 209 -3.45 -9.60 4.21
C THR A 209 -2.09 -9.35 3.55
N ASN A 210 -0.98 -9.58 4.26
CA ASN A 210 0.39 -9.34 3.76
C ASN A 210 0.68 -7.89 3.31
N GLY A 211 -0.02 -6.91 3.86
CA GLY A 211 0.06 -5.52 3.35
C GLY A 211 -0.59 -5.34 1.99
N ILE A 212 -1.33 -6.31 1.46
CA ILE A 212 -2.07 -6.19 0.20
C ILE A 212 -3.55 -6.05 0.51
N GLN A 213 -4.17 -5.01 -0.03
CA GLN A 213 -5.62 -4.87 -0.02
C GLN A 213 -6.16 -5.24 -1.40
N VAL A 214 -7.03 -6.26 -1.44
CA VAL A 214 -7.76 -6.65 -2.65
C VAL A 214 -9.23 -6.40 -2.41
N VAL A 215 -9.83 -5.51 -3.19
CA VAL A 215 -11.25 -5.18 -3.16
C VAL A 215 -11.89 -5.68 -4.45
N ALA A 216 -13.03 -6.36 -4.34
CA ALA A 216 -13.83 -6.75 -5.48
C ALA A 216 -15.28 -6.29 -5.31
N SER A 217 -15.90 -5.90 -6.42
CA SER A 217 -17.33 -5.64 -6.52
C SER A 217 -17.89 -6.30 -7.77
N MET A 218 -19.19 -6.58 -7.78
CA MET A 218 -19.85 -7.17 -8.93
C MET A 218 -21.09 -6.35 -9.30
N THR A 219 -21.18 -5.97 -10.57
CA THR A 219 -22.36 -5.33 -11.17
C THR A 219 -22.72 -6.06 -12.47
N GLU A 220 -23.89 -5.77 -13.03
CA GLU A 220 -24.25 -6.23 -14.37
C GLU A 220 -23.87 -5.15 -15.40
N GLU A 221 -23.42 -5.57 -16.58
CA GLU A 221 -23.06 -4.71 -17.71
C GLU A 221 -23.78 -5.18 -18.97
N GLY A 222 -24.34 -4.24 -19.74
CA GLY A 222 -25.20 -4.48 -20.90
C GLY A 222 -24.68 -3.90 -22.22
N ALA A 223 -23.72 -2.97 -22.17
CA ALA A 223 -23.32 -2.16 -23.31
C ALA A 223 -22.77 -2.99 -24.48
N TYR A 224 -21.91 -3.98 -24.22
CA TYR A 224 -21.27 -4.85 -25.22
C TYR A 224 -21.67 -6.34 -25.13
N GLY A 225 -22.79 -6.60 -24.45
CA GLY A 225 -23.36 -7.91 -24.14
C GLY A 225 -23.85 -7.93 -22.71
N HIS A 226 -24.46 -9.04 -22.27
CA HIS A 226 -24.90 -9.20 -20.89
C HIS A 226 -23.83 -9.95 -20.08
N TRP A 227 -23.19 -9.23 -19.15
CA TRP A 227 -22.01 -9.68 -18.41
C TRP A 227 -22.14 -9.36 -16.93
N TYR A 228 -21.47 -10.16 -16.09
CA TYR A 228 -21.03 -9.69 -14.80
C TYR A 228 -19.75 -8.89 -14.98
N ARG A 229 -19.77 -7.64 -14.53
CA ARG A 229 -18.60 -6.77 -14.44
C ARG A 229 -18.03 -6.88 -13.04
N VAL A 230 -16.89 -7.52 -12.92
CA VAL A 230 -16.17 -7.65 -11.64
C VAL A 230 -15.15 -6.54 -11.58
N GLY A 231 -15.44 -5.51 -10.80
CA GLY A 231 -14.50 -4.44 -10.49
C GLY A 231 -13.48 -4.93 -9.48
N ILE A 232 -12.20 -4.77 -9.75
CA ILE A 232 -11.11 -5.19 -8.87
C ILE A 232 -10.19 -3.99 -8.62
N SER A 233 -9.86 -3.79 -7.34
CA SER A 233 -8.83 -2.85 -6.89
C SER A 233 -7.80 -3.61 -6.08
N VAL A 234 -6.53 -3.49 -6.46
CA VAL A 234 -5.40 -4.02 -5.69
C VAL A 234 -4.55 -2.85 -5.24
N THR A 235 -4.39 -2.69 -3.93
CA THR A 235 -3.52 -1.67 -3.34
C THR A 235 -2.37 -2.36 -2.60
N ASN A 236 -1.14 -1.99 -2.94
CA ASN A 236 0.05 -2.61 -2.37
C ASN A 236 0.62 -1.73 -1.24
N TYR A 237 0.44 -2.15 0.01
CA TYR A 237 1.13 -1.61 1.19
C TYR A 237 2.21 -2.58 1.71
N ALA A 238 2.59 -3.58 0.91
CA ALA A 238 3.74 -4.41 1.19
C ALA A 238 5.04 -3.63 0.91
N TYR A 239 6.12 -4.02 1.57
CA TYR A 239 7.45 -3.45 1.33
C TYR A 239 8.03 -3.87 -0.03
N VAL A 240 7.52 -4.95 -0.62
CA VAL A 240 7.97 -5.52 -1.91
C VAL A 240 6.93 -5.29 -3.02
N PRO A 241 7.35 -5.22 -4.30
CA PRO A 241 6.42 -5.19 -5.42
C PRO A 241 5.59 -6.48 -5.50
N VAL A 242 4.38 -6.36 -6.06
CA VAL A 242 3.48 -7.49 -6.27
C VAL A 242 3.02 -7.59 -7.71
N GLU A 243 2.98 -8.80 -8.25
CA GLU A 243 2.45 -9.08 -9.57
C GLU A 243 0.97 -9.44 -9.48
N PHE A 244 0.19 -8.76 -10.32
CA PHE A 244 -1.20 -9.07 -10.54
C PHE A 244 -1.39 -9.50 -11.99
N ASP A 245 -1.89 -10.71 -12.21
CA ASP A 245 -2.22 -11.23 -13.52
C ASP A 245 -3.73 -11.56 -13.61
N PRO A 246 -4.52 -10.75 -14.34
CA PRO A 246 -5.94 -10.99 -14.51
C PRO A 246 -6.28 -12.29 -15.22
N GLU A 247 -5.36 -12.86 -16.00
CA GLU A 247 -5.60 -14.13 -16.72
C GLU A 247 -5.63 -15.34 -15.78
N MET A 248 -5.06 -15.19 -14.58
CA MET A 248 -5.14 -16.19 -13.52
C MET A 248 -6.49 -16.18 -12.79
N ILE A 249 -7.34 -15.17 -13.02
CA ILE A 249 -8.65 -15.08 -12.39
C ILE A 249 -9.52 -16.23 -12.88
N THR A 250 -10.09 -16.96 -11.93
CA THR A 250 -11.08 -18.01 -12.22
C THR A 250 -12.41 -17.67 -11.59
N SER A 251 -13.48 -18.24 -12.13
CA SER A 251 -14.81 -18.01 -11.62
C SER A 251 -15.69 -19.25 -11.77
N ALA A 252 -16.64 -19.40 -10.85
CA ALA A 252 -17.57 -20.51 -10.82
C ALA A 252 -18.95 -20.02 -10.35
N LEU A 253 -20.00 -20.53 -11.00
CA LEU A 253 -21.38 -20.19 -10.69
C LEU A 253 -22.10 -21.42 -10.15
N THR A 254 -22.71 -21.30 -8.98
CA THR A 254 -23.57 -22.32 -8.40
C THR A 254 -25.00 -22.10 -8.91
N LYS A 255 -25.57 -23.12 -9.55
CA LYS A 255 -26.97 -23.14 -10.00
C LYS A 255 -27.91 -23.45 -8.84
N GLN A 256 -29.22 -23.30 -9.08
CA GLN A 256 -30.27 -23.63 -8.10
C GLN A 256 -30.27 -25.11 -7.66
N ASN A 257 -29.81 -26.02 -8.52
CA ASN A 257 -29.68 -27.45 -8.21
C ASN A 257 -28.39 -27.79 -7.43
N GLY A 258 -27.58 -26.79 -7.04
CA GLY A 258 -26.30 -26.98 -6.37
C GLY A 258 -25.12 -27.34 -7.30
N GLU A 259 -25.35 -27.48 -8.61
CA GLU A 259 -24.28 -27.74 -9.58
C GLU A 259 -23.40 -26.50 -9.76
N GLU A 260 -22.09 -26.66 -9.61
CA GLU A 260 -21.10 -25.62 -9.83
C GLU A 260 -20.57 -25.70 -11.27
N ILE A 261 -20.76 -24.63 -12.05
CA ILE A 261 -20.27 -24.54 -13.43
C ILE A 261 -19.10 -23.54 -13.51
N PRO A 262 -17.97 -23.91 -14.14
CA PRO A 262 -16.90 -22.96 -14.38
C PRO A 262 -17.38 -21.88 -15.35
N MET A 263 -17.01 -20.64 -15.03
CA MET A 263 -17.40 -19.45 -15.78
C MET A 263 -16.16 -18.85 -16.44
N GLU A 264 -16.30 -18.53 -17.72
CA GLU A 264 -15.21 -17.97 -18.52
C GLU A 264 -15.01 -16.49 -18.16
N VAL A 265 -13.80 -16.16 -17.71
CA VAL A 265 -13.32 -14.78 -17.52
C VAL A 265 -12.73 -14.30 -18.83
N TYR A 266 -13.21 -13.15 -19.32
CA TYR A 266 -12.78 -12.63 -20.62
C TYR A 266 -11.40 -11.98 -20.52
N THR A 267 -10.52 -12.30 -21.47
CA THR A 267 -9.27 -11.57 -21.68
C THR A 267 -9.55 -10.17 -22.25
N SER A 268 -8.65 -9.22 -21.99
CA SER A 268 -8.70 -7.87 -22.59
C SER A 268 -8.79 -7.95 -24.13
N GLU A 269 -8.01 -8.81 -24.76
CA GLU A 269 -7.96 -8.92 -26.22
C GLU A 269 -9.29 -9.40 -26.83
N ARG A 270 -9.88 -10.47 -26.27
CA ARG A 270 -11.19 -10.98 -26.70
C ARG A 270 -12.27 -9.91 -26.58
N PHE A 271 -12.30 -9.18 -25.46
CA PHE A 271 -13.24 -8.08 -25.25
C PHE A 271 -13.04 -6.97 -26.28
N MET A 272 -11.81 -6.48 -26.45
CA MET A 272 -11.49 -5.42 -27.39
C MET A 272 -11.80 -5.80 -28.84
N SER A 273 -11.61 -7.07 -29.22
CA SER A 273 -11.99 -7.57 -30.55
C SER A 273 -13.50 -7.45 -30.79
N LYS A 274 -14.32 -7.80 -29.79
CA LYS A 274 -15.77 -7.68 -29.85
C LYS A 274 -16.23 -6.21 -29.91
N VAL A 275 -15.61 -5.34 -29.11
CA VAL A 275 -15.85 -3.88 -29.14
C VAL A 275 -15.57 -3.35 -30.55
N ARG A 276 -14.40 -3.66 -31.13
CA ARG A 276 -14.04 -3.22 -32.49
C ARG A 276 -15.05 -3.68 -33.53
N ASN A 277 -15.48 -4.94 -33.49
CA ASN A 277 -16.45 -5.45 -34.46
C ASN A 277 -17.80 -4.71 -34.35
N ARG A 278 -18.30 -4.51 -33.12
CA ARG A 278 -19.56 -3.78 -32.91
C ARG A 278 -19.47 -2.32 -33.32
N GLN A 279 -18.37 -1.66 -32.98
CA GLN A 279 -18.11 -0.27 -33.38
C GLN A 279 -17.93 -0.13 -34.90
N ALA A 280 -17.33 -1.11 -35.58
CA ALA A 280 -17.22 -1.12 -37.04
C ALA A 280 -18.59 -1.20 -37.71
N TRP A 281 -19.49 -2.05 -37.19
CA TRP A 281 -20.88 -2.11 -37.66
C TRP A 281 -21.65 -0.82 -37.37
N ALA A 282 -21.49 -0.24 -36.18
CA ALA A 282 -22.13 1.02 -35.83
C ALA A 282 -21.64 2.16 -36.73
N THR A 283 -20.33 2.22 -36.99
CA THR A 283 -19.71 3.17 -37.94
C THR A 283 -20.25 2.99 -39.35
N PHE A 284 -20.40 1.74 -39.82
CA PHE A 284 -21.00 1.45 -41.12
C PHE A 284 -22.44 1.96 -41.21
N PHE A 285 -23.28 1.64 -40.21
CA PHE A 285 -24.68 2.07 -40.22
C PHE A 285 -24.83 3.58 -40.09
N GLN A 286 -23.99 4.24 -39.29
CA GLN A 286 -23.98 5.69 -39.19
C GLN A 286 -23.58 6.34 -40.52
N ALA A 287 -22.51 5.86 -41.16
CA ALA A 287 -22.08 6.36 -42.47
C ALA A 287 -23.14 6.11 -43.55
N PHE A 288 -23.81 4.95 -43.52
CA PHE A 288 -24.93 4.66 -44.41
C PHE A 288 -26.11 5.61 -44.18
N ALA A 289 -26.51 5.83 -42.93
CA ALA A 289 -27.60 6.73 -42.58
C ALA A 289 -27.31 8.19 -42.99
N GLU A 290 -26.12 8.69 -42.69
CA GLU A 290 -25.67 10.04 -43.09
C GLU A 290 -25.55 10.15 -44.62
N GLY A 291 -25.10 9.09 -45.30
CA GLY A 291 -25.05 9.03 -46.77
C GLY A 291 -26.42 9.08 -47.42
N VAL A 292 -27.40 8.33 -46.91
CA VAL A 292 -28.80 8.36 -47.38
C VAL A 292 -29.43 9.73 -47.10
N ALA A 293 -29.20 10.28 -45.91
CA ALA A 293 -29.71 11.61 -45.54
C ALA A 293 -29.15 12.71 -46.45
N ALA A 294 -27.84 12.69 -46.72
CA ALA A 294 -27.20 13.64 -47.62
C ALA A 294 -27.68 13.50 -49.08
N ALA A 295 -27.93 12.27 -49.55
CA ALA A 295 -28.45 12.02 -50.89
C ALA A 295 -29.88 12.57 -51.08
N GLY A 296 -30.72 12.54 -50.03
CA GLY A 296 -32.08 13.08 -50.07
C GLY A 296 -32.18 14.60 -49.93
N ALA A 297 -31.19 15.25 -49.31
CA ALA A 297 -31.23 16.67 -48.93
C ALA A 297 -31.24 17.65 -50.13
N GLY A 298 -30.75 17.22 -51.29
CA GLY A 298 -30.78 18.01 -52.52
C GLY A 298 -32.11 17.96 -53.28
N TYR A 299 -33.03 17.06 -52.91
CA TYR A 299 -34.30 16.87 -53.62
C TYR A 299 -35.45 17.52 -52.85
N SER A 300 -36.22 18.36 -53.54
CA SER A 300 -37.49 18.92 -53.03
C SER A 300 -38.62 18.54 -53.97
N THR A 301 -39.74 18.06 -53.42
CA THR A 301 -40.93 17.68 -54.22
C THR A 301 -42.08 18.63 -53.92
N SER A 302 -42.58 19.29 -54.95
CA SER A 302 -43.76 20.16 -54.89
C SER A 302 -44.91 19.47 -55.61
N THR A 303 -46.04 19.28 -54.92
CA THR A 303 -47.26 18.71 -55.50
C THR A 303 -48.29 19.81 -55.71
N THR A 304 -48.61 20.12 -56.95
CA THR A 304 -49.63 21.10 -57.32
C THR A 304 -50.92 20.36 -57.68
N ARG A 305 -52.00 20.62 -56.94
CA ARG A 305 -53.34 20.12 -57.25
C ARG A 305 -54.12 21.22 -57.97
N THR A 306 -54.53 20.94 -59.21
CA THR A 306 -55.29 21.87 -60.05
C THR A 306 -56.70 21.33 -60.23
N SER A 307 -57.71 22.09 -59.83
CA SER A 307 -59.11 21.79 -60.15
C SER A 307 -59.57 22.67 -61.31
N VAL A 308 -60.03 22.05 -62.40
CA VAL A 308 -60.60 22.75 -63.56
C VAL A 308 -62.11 22.54 -63.56
N TYR A 309 -62.85 23.65 -63.60
CA TYR A 309 -64.30 23.66 -63.72
C TYR A 309 -64.65 24.32 -65.05
N ALA A 310 -65.31 23.57 -65.94
CA ALA A 310 -65.80 24.07 -67.21
C ALA A 310 -67.32 23.95 -67.24
N SER A 311 -68.01 25.03 -67.55
CA SER A 311 -69.46 25.05 -67.76
C SER A 311 -69.78 25.72 -69.09
N GLY A 312 -70.68 25.10 -69.85
CA GLY A 312 -71.11 25.56 -71.17
C GLY A 312 -72.62 25.46 -71.29
N SER A 313 -73.21 26.38 -72.06
CA SER A 313 -74.65 26.45 -72.28
C SER A 313 -74.92 26.66 -73.76
N SER A 314 -75.71 25.78 -74.37
CA SER A 314 -76.13 25.88 -75.77
C SER A 314 -77.59 25.41 -75.90
N GLY A 315 -78.43 26.20 -76.59
CA GLY A 315 -79.82 25.82 -76.89
C GLY A 315 -80.72 25.54 -75.67
N GLY A 316 -80.54 26.25 -74.56
CA GLY A 316 -81.37 26.11 -73.35
C GLY A 316 -80.94 25.05 -72.34
N TYR A 317 -79.92 24.25 -72.65
CA TYR A 317 -79.36 23.23 -71.75
C TYR A 317 -78.00 23.65 -71.20
N ARG A 318 -77.78 23.45 -69.89
CA ARG A 318 -76.50 23.72 -69.19
C ARG A 318 -75.83 22.42 -68.80
N ALA A 319 -74.54 22.29 -69.09
CA ALA A 319 -73.71 21.19 -68.62
C ALA A 319 -72.45 21.73 -67.95
N SER A 320 -72.07 21.13 -66.82
CA SER A 320 -70.81 21.41 -66.13
C SER A 320 -70.01 20.13 -65.92
N VAL A 321 -68.71 20.20 -66.19
CA VAL A 321 -67.75 19.14 -65.93
C VAL A 321 -66.66 19.71 -65.03
N SER A 322 -66.37 19.00 -63.95
CA SER A 322 -65.22 19.26 -63.09
C SER A 322 -64.19 18.14 -63.27
N GLY A 323 -62.93 18.55 -63.34
CA GLY A 323 -61.79 17.64 -63.39
C GLY A 323 -60.74 18.05 -62.36
N TYR A 324 -60.12 17.07 -61.69
CA TYR A 324 -59.00 17.28 -60.80
C TYR A 324 -57.73 16.73 -61.46
N GLY A 325 -56.72 17.57 -61.62
CA GLY A 325 -55.38 17.18 -62.03
C GLY A 325 -54.41 17.32 -60.85
N THR A 326 -53.51 16.36 -60.68
CA THR A 326 -52.39 16.47 -59.74
C THR A 326 -51.10 16.43 -60.53
N SER A 327 -50.21 17.41 -60.34
CA SER A 327 -48.87 17.44 -60.92
C SER A 327 -47.82 17.44 -59.82
N THR A 328 -46.79 16.63 -59.96
CA THR A 328 -45.66 16.54 -59.02
C THR A 328 -44.39 16.99 -59.73
N THR A 329 -43.75 18.04 -59.22
CA THR A 329 -42.46 18.53 -59.70
C THR A 329 -41.38 18.24 -58.67
N VAL A 330 -40.28 17.62 -59.11
CA VAL A 330 -39.09 17.38 -58.29
C VAL A 330 -38.01 18.37 -58.72
N ASN A 331 -37.50 19.17 -57.78
CA ASN A 331 -36.39 20.11 -58.00
C ASN A 331 -35.14 19.62 -57.29
N TYR A 332 -33.97 19.79 -57.92
CA TYR A 332 -32.67 19.42 -57.39
C TYR A 332 -31.81 20.67 -57.11
N ASP A 333 -31.28 20.79 -55.89
CA ASP A 333 -30.34 21.83 -55.46
C ASP A 333 -28.96 21.22 -55.16
N GLY A 334 -28.00 21.46 -56.05
CA GLY A 334 -26.64 20.98 -55.93
C GLY A 334 -25.84 21.60 -54.79
N ALA A 335 -26.16 22.85 -54.39
CA ALA A 335 -25.49 23.52 -53.27
C ALA A 335 -25.96 22.93 -51.93
N ALA A 336 -27.27 22.69 -51.80
CA ALA A 336 -27.83 21.99 -50.65
C ALA A 336 -27.31 20.55 -50.54
N ALA A 337 -27.21 19.82 -51.67
CA ALA A 337 -26.62 18.48 -51.70
C ALA A 337 -25.15 18.47 -51.25
N TYR A 338 -24.33 19.42 -51.73
CA TYR A 338 -22.92 19.54 -51.31
C TYR A 338 -22.78 19.90 -49.83
N GLN A 339 -23.58 20.86 -49.35
CA GLN A 339 -23.60 21.24 -47.93
C GLN A 339 -23.96 20.04 -47.04
N ALA A 340 -24.96 19.25 -47.44
CA ALA A 340 -25.37 18.06 -46.71
C ALA A 340 -24.26 16.98 -46.68
N GLN A 341 -23.51 16.80 -47.76
CA GLN A 341 -22.35 15.88 -47.80
C GLN A 341 -21.23 16.32 -46.84
N VAL A 342 -20.92 17.61 -46.77
CA VAL A 342 -19.90 18.13 -45.83
C VAL A 342 -20.35 17.93 -44.37
N ILE A 343 -21.63 18.18 -44.07
CA ILE A 343 -22.20 17.95 -42.74
C ILE A 343 -22.16 16.46 -42.38
N ALA A 344 -22.58 15.57 -43.29
CA ALA A 344 -22.54 14.12 -43.11
C ALA A 344 -21.11 13.62 -42.86
N ALA A 345 -20.12 14.14 -43.59
CA ALA A 345 -18.71 13.80 -43.40
C ALA A 345 -18.19 14.24 -42.03
N ASN A 346 -18.50 15.48 -41.61
CA ASN A 346 -18.10 15.99 -40.30
C ASN A 346 -18.72 15.18 -39.15
N ARG A 347 -20.02 14.90 -39.20
CA ARG A 347 -20.71 14.06 -38.20
C ARG A 347 -20.15 12.65 -38.14
N SER A 348 -19.85 12.05 -39.29
CA SER A 348 -19.22 10.72 -39.35
C SER A 348 -17.83 10.73 -38.72
N ALA A 349 -17.04 11.79 -38.95
CA ALA A 349 -15.71 11.95 -38.35
C ALA A 349 -15.76 12.23 -36.84
N GLU A 350 -16.77 12.96 -36.36
CA GLU A 350 -17.03 13.17 -34.92
C GLU A 350 -17.41 11.86 -34.24
N TYR A 351 -18.36 11.13 -34.81
CA TYR A 351 -18.78 9.82 -34.32
C TYR A 351 -17.62 8.83 -34.20
N GLN A 352 -16.74 8.77 -35.21
CA GLN A 352 -15.53 7.95 -35.14
C GLN A 352 -14.58 8.37 -34.02
N ARG A 353 -14.43 9.69 -33.76
CA ARG A 353 -13.60 10.19 -32.65
C ARG A 353 -14.17 9.80 -31.29
N GLU A 354 -15.48 9.86 -31.11
CA GLU A 354 -16.16 9.44 -29.88
C GLU A 354 -15.95 7.94 -29.61
N LEU A 355 -16.16 7.10 -30.63
CA LEU A 355 -15.92 5.65 -30.51
C LEU A 355 -14.48 5.30 -30.17
N LEU A 356 -13.51 6.05 -30.72
CA LEU A 356 -12.10 5.89 -30.39
C LEU A 356 -11.82 6.26 -28.93
N GLN A 357 -12.36 7.36 -28.43
CA GLN A 357 -12.23 7.76 -27.02
C GLN A 357 -12.84 6.72 -26.08
N GLU A 358 -14.04 6.24 -26.38
CA GLU A 358 -14.70 5.16 -25.64
C GLU A 358 -13.84 3.89 -25.63
N ARG A 359 -13.29 3.51 -26.79
CA ARG A 359 -12.44 2.32 -26.89
C ARG A 359 -11.17 2.45 -26.06
N GLU A 360 -10.54 3.62 -26.05
CA GLU A 360 -9.36 3.87 -25.21
C GLU A 360 -9.71 3.85 -23.72
N SER A 361 -10.84 4.42 -23.31
CA SER A 361 -11.29 4.39 -21.90
C SER A 361 -11.59 2.97 -21.42
N LEU A 362 -12.23 2.16 -22.26
CA LEU A 362 -12.48 0.73 -22.02
C LEU A 362 -11.15 -0.03 -21.92
N ARG A 363 -10.19 0.24 -22.82
CA ARG A 363 -8.89 -0.42 -22.84
C ARG A 363 -8.07 -0.14 -21.59
N VAL A 364 -8.08 1.11 -21.10
CA VAL A 364 -7.37 1.52 -19.88
C VAL A 364 -8.02 0.92 -18.64
N SER A 365 -9.35 0.82 -18.62
CA SER A 365 -10.10 0.30 -17.46
C SER A 365 -10.11 -1.22 -17.36
N TYR A 366 -9.83 -1.93 -18.47
CA TYR A 366 -9.73 -3.38 -18.47
C TYR A 366 -8.40 -3.82 -17.88
N LEU A 367 -8.45 -4.68 -16.87
CA LEU A 367 -7.25 -5.08 -16.15
C LEU A 367 -6.28 -5.86 -17.05
N ARG A 368 -4.99 -5.60 -16.86
CA ARG A 368 -3.88 -6.28 -17.53
C ARG A 368 -2.83 -6.68 -16.51
N ARG A 369 -1.97 -7.62 -16.90
CA ARG A 369 -0.83 -8.01 -16.07
C ARG A 369 -0.01 -6.77 -15.72
N THR A 370 0.17 -6.55 -14.43
CA THR A 370 0.79 -5.33 -13.89
C THR A 370 1.62 -5.69 -12.67
N THR A 371 2.84 -5.16 -12.60
CA THR A 371 3.62 -5.11 -11.36
C THR A 371 3.24 -3.85 -10.59
N ILE A 372 2.71 -4.00 -9.38
CA ILE A 372 2.24 -2.92 -8.52
C ILE A 372 3.32 -2.63 -7.48
N GLN A 373 3.91 -1.43 -7.52
CA GLN A 373 4.97 -1.04 -6.59
C GLN A 373 4.41 -0.73 -5.19
N PRO A 374 5.25 -0.75 -4.14
CA PRO A 374 4.86 -0.31 -2.80
C PRO A 374 4.23 1.09 -2.80
N GLY A 375 3.00 1.19 -2.31
CA GLY A 375 2.18 2.39 -2.27
C GLY A 375 1.29 2.63 -3.49
N GLU A 376 1.42 1.84 -4.54
CA GLU A 376 0.59 1.97 -5.73
C GLU A 376 -0.75 1.25 -5.59
N SER A 377 -1.69 1.64 -6.44
CA SER A 377 -2.98 0.99 -6.57
C SER A 377 -3.33 0.77 -8.04
N LEU A 378 -3.77 -0.44 -8.34
CA LEU A 378 -4.35 -0.81 -9.63
C LEU A 378 -5.86 -0.90 -9.47
N LYS A 379 -6.61 -0.28 -10.39
CA LYS A 379 -8.07 -0.34 -10.44
C LYS A 379 -8.54 -0.63 -11.85
N GLY A 380 -9.51 -1.51 -11.97
CA GLY A 380 -10.13 -1.82 -13.25
C GLY A 380 -11.20 -2.88 -13.10
N TYR A 381 -11.50 -3.58 -14.18
CA TYR A 381 -12.46 -4.67 -14.15
C TYR A 381 -12.06 -5.83 -15.08
N VAL A 382 -12.70 -6.96 -14.85
CA VAL A 382 -12.82 -8.08 -15.79
C VAL A 382 -14.29 -8.38 -16.04
N LEU A 383 -14.59 -9.04 -17.17
CA LEU A 383 -15.94 -9.44 -17.53
C LEU A 383 -16.10 -10.96 -17.45
N ILE A 384 -17.20 -11.40 -16.88
CA ILE A 384 -17.61 -12.81 -16.84
C ILE A 384 -18.95 -12.91 -17.56
N LYS A 385 -19.08 -13.87 -18.48
CA LYS A 385 -20.31 -14.04 -19.25
C LYS A 385 -21.49 -14.29 -18.31
N TYR A 386 -22.58 -13.55 -18.46
CA TYR A 386 -23.74 -13.74 -17.59
C TYR A 386 -24.38 -15.13 -17.81
N LYS A 387 -24.71 -15.81 -16.71
CA LYS A 387 -25.60 -16.96 -16.65
C LYS A 387 -26.37 -16.90 -15.35
N ARG A 388 -27.63 -17.33 -15.37
CA ARG A 388 -28.49 -17.35 -14.18
C ARG A 388 -27.99 -18.39 -13.18
N GLY A 389 -27.80 -17.99 -11.92
CA GLY A 389 -27.39 -18.84 -10.81
C GLY A 389 -27.77 -18.21 -9.47
N VAL A 390 -27.37 -18.87 -8.37
CA VAL A 390 -27.67 -18.45 -6.98
C VAL A 390 -26.46 -17.81 -6.32
N GLN A 391 -25.27 -18.29 -6.66
CA GLN A 391 -24.02 -17.81 -6.07
C GLN A 391 -22.92 -17.75 -7.14
N MET A 392 -22.12 -16.69 -7.12
CA MET A 392 -20.94 -16.49 -7.95
C MET A 392 -19.70 -16.46 -7.06
N ARG A 393 -18.73 -17.33 -7.35
CA ARG A 393 -17.40 -17.32 -6.74
C ARG A 393 -16.39 -16.82 -7.76
N VAL A 394 -15.54 -15.88 -7.38
CA VAL A 394 -14.42 -15.37 -8.20
C VAL A 394 -13.14 -15.46 -7.38
N MET A 395 -12.14 -16.13 -7.93
CA MET A 395 -10.82 -16.31 -7.32
C MET A 395 -9.83 -15.39 -8.02
N VAL A 396 -9.28 -14.44 -7.27
CA VAL A 396 -8.35 -13.42 -7.76
C VAL A 396 -6.95 -13.73 -7.24
N PHE A 397 -5.92 -13.66 -8.08
CA PHE A 397 -4.56 -14.04 -7.71
C PHE A 397 -3.60 -12.84 -7.71
N VAL A 398 -2.83 -12.67 -6.64
CA VAL A 398 -1.73 -11.69 -6.52
C VAL A 398 -0.49 -12.41 -6.01
N ASN A 399 0.64 -12.40 -6.75
CA ASN A 399 1.84 -13.19 -6.42
C ASN A 399 1.57 -14.69 -6.14
N SER A 400 0.58 -15.28 -6.83
CA SER A 400 0.06 -16.65 -6.60
C SER A 400 -0.81 -16.85 -5.34
N ILE A 401 -1.06 -15.81 -4.55
CA ILE A 401 -1.97 -15.84 -3.41
C ILE A 401 -3.40 -15.72 -3.92
N CYS A 402 -4.26 -16.65 -3.52
CA CYS A 402 -5.66 -16.68 -3.93
C CYS A 402 -6.55 -15.89 -2.96
N TYR A 403 -7.31 -14.93 -3.48
CA TYR A 403 -8.35 -14.17 -2.79
C TYR A 403 -9.71 -14.60 -3.35
N THR A 404 -10.51 -15.27 -2.53
CA THR A 404 -11.80 -15.82 -2.96
C THR A 404 -12.93 -14.87 -2.60
N PHE A 405 -13.69 -14.42 -3.59
CA PHE A 405 -14.84 -13.55 -3.39
C PHE A 405 -16.12 -14.29 -3.77
N THR A 406 -17.13 -14.22 -2.90
CA THR A 406 -18.40 -14.91 -3.09
C THR A 406 -19.56 -13.92 -3.01
N TRP A 407 -20.40 -13.88 -4.04
CA TRP A 407 -21.63 -13.07 -4.08
C TRP A 407 -22.85 -13.97 -4.22
N GLY A 408 -23.91 -13.65 -3.48
CA GLY A 408 -25.14 -14.46 -3.45
C GLY A 408 -25.01 -15.69 -2.54
N GLY A 409 -26.16 -16.30 -2.25
CA GLY A 409 -26.31 -17.33 -1.22
C GLY A 409 -26.72 -16.73 0.12
N ASP A 410 -28.02 -16.43 0.24
CA ASP A 410 -28.74 -16.42 1.52
C ASP A 410 -29.59 -17.70 1.61
#